data_AF-A0A853SSY8-F1
#
_entry.id   AF-A0A853SSY8-F1
#
_cell.length_a   1.000
_cell.length_b   1.000
_cell.length_c   1.000
_cell.angle_alpha   90.00
_cell.angle_beta   90.00
_cell.angle_gamma   90.00
#
_symmetry.space_group_name_H-M   'P 1'
#
loop_
_entity.id
_entity.type
_entity.pdbx_description
1 polymer ?
#
loop_
_entity_poly.entity_id
_entity_poly.type
_entity_poly.pdbx_seq_one_letter_code
_entity_poly.pdbx_strand_id
1 'polypeptide(L)'
;MSEPKLPLNAGLRDAAAAYAKQKSNHIVKLLQDIMKTIDEEMAANDSIYPLNAGKLNQRELCRRAGISFMTLQSPVHKLTTRVQVDTWLKSKLIVTKKAAAKAEVNRTDHWKEQHRLVTTQICIYELQLKEKDLIIAKQHEDLEKIESELAKMRKGRVVSIAKNRSLEL
;
A
#
# COMPACT_ATOMS: atom_id res chain seq x y z
N MET A 1 58.29 -56.02 14.46
CA MET A 1 57.89 -55.04 13.43
C MET A 1 56.67 -54.33 13.95
N SER A 2 56.75 -53.00 14.11
CA SER A 2 55.71 -52.17 14.76
C SER A 2 54.75 -51.68 13.68
N GLU A 3 53.47 -52.05 13.75
CA GLU A 3 52.44 -51.55 12.84
C GLU A 3 52.21 -50.04 13.06
N PRO A 4 52.21 -49.21 12.01
CA PRO A 4 51.89 -47.80 12.14
C PRO A 4 50.37 -47.65 12.33
N LYS A 5 49.94 -47.33 13.56
CA LYS A 5 48.57 -46.86 13.81
C LYS A 5 48.36 -45.53 13.07
N LEU A 6 47.72 -45.59 11.90
CA LEU A 6 47.16 -44.41 11.24
C LEU A 6 46.20 -43.71 12.22
N PRO A 7 46.32 -42.38 12.43
CA PRO A 7 45.55 -41.71 13.45
C PRO A 7 44.07 -41.61 13.03
N LEU A 8 43.20 -42.23 13.83
CA LEU A 8 41.73 -42.22 13.78
C LEU A 8 41.08 -40.83 13.60
N ASN A 9 41.86 -39.75 13.70
CA ASN A 9 41.44 -38.35 13.70
C ASN A 9 41.52 -37.63 12.34
N ALA A 10 42.14 -38.22 11.30
CA ALA A 10 42.29 -37.55 10.01
C ALA A 10 40.95 -37.46 9.23
N GLY A 11 40.24 -38.58 9.10
CA GLY A 11 38.95 -38.62 8.36
C GLY A 11 37.84 -37.78 8.99
N LEU A 12 37.82 -37.63 10.32
CA LEU A 12 36.84 -36.79 11.01
C LEU A 12 37.08 -35.29 10.76
N ARG A 13 38.35 -34.89 10.67
CA ARG A 13 38.75 -33.50 10.35
C ARG A 13 38.39 -33.13 8.92
N ASP A 14 38.63 -34.04 7.97
CA ASP A 14 38.29 -33.83 6.56
C ASP A 14 36.76 -33.76 6.35
N ALA A 15 36.00 -34.62 7.02
CA ALA A 15 34.54 -34.57 7.00
C ALA A 15 33.99 -33.25 7.61
N ALA A 16 34.55 -32.80 8.73
CA ALA A 16 34.18 -31.52 9.34
C ALA A 16 34.50 -30.32 8.44
N ALA A 17 35.66 -30.34 7.76
CA ALA A 17 36.03 -29.31 6.80
C ALA A 17 35.11 -29.29 5.57
N ALA A 18 34.74 -30.46 5.05
CA ALA A 18 33.80 -30.59 3.93
C ALA A 18 32.40 -30.04 4.30
N TYR A 19 31.90 -30.38 5.49
CA TYR A 19 30.63 -29.87 5.99
C TYR A 19 30.66 -28.35 6.19
N ALA A 20 31.73 -27.80 6.76
CA ALA A 20 31.89 -26.37 6.94
C ALA A 20 31.89 -25.63 5.59
N LYS A 21 32.57 -26.18 4.58
CA LYS A 21 32.56 -25.65 3.21
C LYS A 21 31.17 -25.70 2.58
N GLN A 22 30.44 -26.81 2.74
CA GLN A 22 29.08 -26.96 2.24
C GLN A 22 28.14 -25.92 2.86
N LYS A 23 28.21 -25.73 4.18
CA LYS A 23 27.41 -24.73 4.89
C LYS A 23 27.72 -23.31 4.42
N SER A 24 29.00 -22.97 4.27
CA SER A 24 29.44 -21.68 3.73
C SER A 24 28.86 -21.44 2.33
N ASN A 25 28.97 -22.43 1.44
CA ASN A 25 28.44 -22.33 0.08
C ASN A 25 26.91 -22.17 0.05
N HIS A 26 26.20 -22.86 0.95
CA HIS A 26 24.75 -22.71 1.07
C HIS A 26 24.35 -21.28 1.46
N ILE A 27 25.06 -20.66 2.41
CA ILE A 27 24.82 -19.26 2.80
C ILE A 27 25.06 -18.30 1.63
N VAL A 28 26.14 -18.52 0.86
CA VAL A 28 26.43 -17.70 -0.32
C VAL A 28 25.31 -17.80 -1.34
N LYS A 29 24.84 -19.01 -1.64
CA LYS A 29 23.73 -19.23 -2.57
C LYS A 29 22.45 -18.55 -2.09
N LEU A 30 22.11 -18.70 -0.82
CA LEU A 30 20.93 -18.07 -0.23
C LEU A 30 20.97 -16.54 -0.36
N LEU A 31 22.12 -15.93 -0.10
CA LEU A 31 22.29 -14.48 -0.29
C LEU A 31 22.12 -14.07 -1.75
N GLN A 32 22.69 -14.84 -2.70
CA GLN A 32 22.56 -14.57 -4.13
C GLN A 32 21.11 -14.67 -4.62
N ASP A 33 20.38 -15.70 -4.16
CA ASP A 33 18.97 -15.89 -4.50
C ASP A 33 18.14 -14.70 -4.00
N ILE A 34 18.37 -14.26 -2.76
CA ILE A 34 17.68 -13.09 -2.19
C ILE A 34 18.07 -11.79 -2.90
N MET A 35 19.34 -11.60 -3.27
CA MET A 35 19.77 -10.44 -4.07
C MET A 35 19.01 -10.38 -5.39
N LYS A 36 18.81 -11.52 -6.06
CA LYS A 36 18.03 -11.62 -7.30
C LYS A 36 16.56 -11.26 -7.06
N THR A 37 15.93 -11.81 -6.03
CA THR A 37 14.54 -11.47 -5.69
C THR A 37 14.37 -9.98 -5.40
N ILE A 38 15.32 -9.37 -4.67
CA ILE A 38 15.28 -7.93 -4.39
C ILE A 38 15.41 -7.13 -5.69
N ASP A 39 16.23 -7.57 -6.64
CA ASP A 39 16.38 -6.90 -7.92
C ASP A 39 15.09 -6.96 -8.76
N GLU A 40 14.36 -8.07 -8.73
CA GLU A 40 13.05 -8.22 -9.35
C GLU A 40 11.98 -7.33 -8.69
N GLU A 41 11.94 -7.31 -7.35
CA GLU A 41 11.03 -6.44 -6.58
C GLU A 41 11.29 -4.95 -6.85
N MET A 42 12.56 -4.56 -6.91
CA MET A 42 12.94 -3.19 -7.25
C MET A 42 12.53 -2.86 -8.69
N ALA A 43 12.76 -3.75 -9.65
CA ALA A 43 12.36 -3.53 -11.04
C ALA A 43 10.84 -3.32 -11.17
N ALA A 44 10.03 -4.06 -10.41
CA ALA A 44 8.58 -3.92 -10.37
C ALA A 44 8.09 -2.62 -9.69
N ASN A 45 8.92 -1.99 -8.85
CA ASN A 45 8.56 -0.85 -8.02
C ASN A 45 9.36 0.41 -8.38
N ASP A 46 9.46 0.72 -9.69
CA ASP A 46 10.17 1.90 -10.21
C ASP A 46 11.63 2.03 -9.74
N SER A 47 12.30 0.88 -9.60
CA SER A 47 13.66 0.76 -9.09
C SER A 47 13.82 1.19 -7.62
N ILE A 48 12.72 1.23 -6.85
CA ILE A 48 12.69 1.54 -5.43
C ILE A 48 12.55 0.25 -4.62
N TYR A 49 13.36 0.10 -3.58
CA TYR A 49 13.18 -1.01 -2.67
C TYR A 49 11.88 -0.84 -1.86
N PRO A 50 10.93 -1.81 -1.90
CA PRO A 50 9.60 -1.61 -1.31
C PRO A 50 9.58 -1.70 0.22
N LEU A 51 10.59 -2.32 0.83
CA LEU A 51 10.63 -2.58 2.28
C LEU A 51 11.59 -1.65 3.00
N ASN A 52 11.56 -1.69 4.34
CA ASN A 52 12.49 -0.96 5.22
C ASN A 52 12.62 0.54 4.88
N ALA A 53 11.48 1.19 4.58
CA ALA A 53 11.43 2.59 4.17
C ALA A 53 12.37 2.93 2.99
N GLY A 54 12.51 2.01 2.03
CA GLY A 54 13.38 2.18 0.86
C GLY A 54 14.88 1.97 1.13
N LYS A 55 15.26 1.62 2.37
CA LYS A 55 16.66 1.45 2.76
C LYS A 55 17.09 0.00 2.58
N LEU A 56 17.96 -0.22 1.59
CA LEU A 56 18.63 -1.50 1.38
C LEU A 56 20.05 -1.45 1.94
N ASN A 57 20.38 -2.32 2.90
CA ASN A 57 21.70 -2.42 3.53
C ASN A 57 22.04 -3.88 3.86
N GLN A 58 23.28 -4.17 4.32
CA GLN A 58 23.71 -5.54 4.63
C GLN A 58 22.81 -6.23 5.68
N ARG A 59 22.37 -5.52 6.73
CA ARG A 59 21.50 -6.11 7.76
C ARG A 59 20.14 -6.48 7.17
N GLU A 60 19.60 -5.62 6.30
CA GLU A 60 18.34 -5.89 5.62
C GLU A 60 18.44 -7.10 4.69
N LEU A 61 19.54 -7.21 3.93
CA LEU A 61 19.79 -8.39 3.11
C LEU A 61 19.90 -9.67 3.96
N CYS A 62 20.65 -9.62 5.06
CA CYS A 62 20.76 -10.76 5.98
C CYS A 62 19.42 -11.13 6.61
N ARG A 63 18.60 -10.13 7.01
CA ARG A 63 17.26 -10.34 7.56
C ARG A 63 16.35 -11.05 6.55
N ARG A 64 16.36 -10.59 5.30
CA ARG A 64 15.61 -11.20 4.18
C ARG A 64 16.06 -12.63 3.90
N ALA A 65 17.36 -12.89 4.00
CA ALA A 65 17.93 -14.24 3.87
C ALA A 65 17.78 -15.11 5.13
N GLY A 66 17.19 -14.62 6.21
CA GLY A 66 17.04 -15.39 7.45
C GLY A 66 18.38 -15.75 8.13
N ILE A 67 19.46 -15.00 7.86
CA ILE A 67 20.78 -15.23 8.46
C ILE A 67 21.18 -14.09 9.39
N SER A 68 22.03 -14.39 10.38
CA SER A 68 22.59 -13.36 11.26
C SER A 68 23.53 -12.44 10.48
N PHE A 69 23.48 -11.14 10.77
CA PHE A 69 24.44 -10.17 10.25
C PHE A 69 25.90 -10.51 10.61
N MET A 70 26.11 -11.18 11.76
CA MET A 70 27.44 -11.63 12.19
C MET A 70 28.06 -12.64 11.22
N THR A 71 27.25 -13.37 10.45
CA THR A 71 27.74 -14.32 9.44
C THR A 71 28.63 -13.65 8.40
N LEU A 72 28.27 -12.44 7.95
CA LEU A 72 29.09 -11.66 7.01
C LEU A 72 30.38 -11.11 7.63
N GLN A 73 30.44 -11.00 8.96
CA GLN A 73 31.64 -10.54 9.67
C GLN A 73 32.62 -11.69 9.98
N SER A 74 32.20 -12.94 9.82
CA SER A 74 33.04 -14.10 10.04
C SER A 74 34.23 -14.15 9.06
N PRO A 75 35.41 -14.69 9.45
CA PRO A 75 36.58 -14.75 8.59
C PRO A 75 36.33 -15.41 7.22
N VAL A 76 35.40 -16.36 7.18
CA VAL A 76 35.01 -17.10 5.95
C VAL A 76 34.38 -16.17 4.90
N HIS A 77 33.57 -15.20 5.33
CA HIS A 77 32.78 -14.35 4.43
C HIS A 77 33.25 -12.89 4.36
N LYS A 78 34.00 -12.44 5.36
CA LYS A 78 34.40 -11.02 5.54
C LYS A 78 35.16 -10.45 4.36
N LEU A 79 36.01 -11.26 3.72
CA LEU A 79 36.88 -10.85 2.60
C LEU A 79 36.35 -11.30 1.23
N THR A 80 35.28 -12.08 1.18
CA THR A 80 34.75 -12.68 -0.04
C THR A 80 33.29 -12.25 -0.25
N THR A 81 32.34 -12.96 0.34
CA THR A 81 30.90 -12.74 0.20
C THR A 81 30.49 -11.32 0.60
N ARG A 82 31.06 -10.79 1.69
CA ARG A 82 30.76 -9.42 2.14
C ARG A 82 31.15 -8.38 1.10
N VAL A 83 32.29 -8.55 0.43
CA VAL A 83 32.76 -7.63 -0.61
C VAL A 83 31.84 -7.66 -1.83
N GLN A 84 31.34 -8.83 -2.19
CA GLN A 84 30.35 -8.98 -3.27
C GLN A 84 29.03 -8.29 -2.93
N VAL A 85 28.53 -8.51 -1.70
CA VAL A 85 27.34 -7.82 -1.19
C VAL A 85 27.53 -6.31 -1.19
N ASP A 86 28.67 -5.81 -0.74
CA ASP A 86 28.96 -4.37 -0.72
C ASP A 86 29.00 -3.76 -2.13
N THR A 87 29.59 -4.48 -3.07
CA THR A 87 29.64 -4.06 -4.48
C THR A 87 28.24 -3.97 -5.07
N TRP A 88 27.41 -4.98 -4.82
CA TRP A 88 26.01 -4.97 -5.25
C TRP A 88 25.21 -3.85 -4.58
N LEU A 89 25.32 -3.66 -3.26
CA LEU A 89 24.62 -2.60 -2.54
C LEU A 89 24.98 -1.20 -3.07
N LYS A 90 26.26 -0.97 -3.41
CA LYS A 90 26.70 0.30 -4.03
C LYS A 90 26.01 0.55 -5.37
N SER A 91 25.82 -0.49 -6.19
CA SER A 91 25.09 -0.36 -7.46
C SER A 91 23.63 0.06 -7.25
N LYS A 92 23.01 -0.36 -6.16
CA LYS A 92 21.61 -0.03 -5.83
C LYS A 92 21.46 1.34 -5.20
N LEU A 93 22.47 1.84 -4.49
CA LEU A 93 22.43 3.14 -3.79
C LEU A 93 22.23 4.33 -4.75
N ILE A 94 22.74 4.23 -5.98
CA ILE A 94 22.59 5.25 -7.03
C ILE A 94 21.14 5.35 -7.47
N VAL A 95 20.47 4.21 -7.54
CA VAL A 95 19.08 4.06 -7.98
C VAL A 95 18.12 4.55 -6.90
N THR A 96 18.35 4.14 -5.64
CA THR A 96 17.43 4.46 -4.52
C THR A 96 17.39 5.95 -4.17
N LYS A 97 18.48 6.72 -4.31
CA LYS A 97 18.45 8.18 -4.04
C LYS A 97 17.56 8.95 -5.01
N LYS A 98 17.69 8.70 -6.32
CA LYS A 98 16.84 9.33 -7.35
C LYS A 98 15.39 8.86 -7.23
N ALA A 99 15.21 7.58 -6.96
CA ALA A 99 13.89 6.96 -6.91
C ALA A 99 13.12 7.30 -5.63
N ALA A 100 13.78 7.44 -4.47
CA ALA A 100 13.16 7.94 -3.24
C ALA A 100 12.65 9.38 -3.37
N ALA A 101 13.42 10.26 -4.02
CA ALA A 101 12.98 11.63 -4.30
C ALA A 101 11.74 11.64 -5.22
N LYS A 102 11.73 10.79 -6.25
CA LYS A 102 10.58 10.65 -7.16
C LYS A 102 9.34 10.07 -6.47
N ALA A 103 9.52 9.07 -5.59
CA ALA A 103 8.42 8.44 -4.86
C ALA A 103 7.75 9.40 -3.87
N GLU A 104 8.53 10.23 -3.19
CA GLU A 104 8.02 11.22 -2.25
C GLU A 104 7.21 12.30 -2.97
N VAL A 105 7.71 12.78 -4.11
CA VAL A 105 6.99 13.72 -4.98
C VAL A 105 5.70 13.08 -5.48
N ASN A 106 5.75 11.87 -6.04
CA ASN A 106 4.57 11.16 -6.53
C ASN A 106 3.52 10.90 -5.44
N ARG A 107 3.95 10.57 -4.23
CA ARG A 107 3.05 10.33 -3.09
C ARG A 107 2.39 11.62 -2.63
N THR A 108 3.17 12.69 -2.54
CA THR A 108 2.66 14.02 -2.18
C THR A 108 1.66 14.52 -3.21
N ASP A 109 1.98 14.37 -4.50
CA ASP A 109 1.10 14.82 -5.58
C ASP A 109 -0.15 13.94 -5.69
N HIS A 110 -0.04 12.63 -5.44
CA HIS A 110 -1.19 11.74 -5.32
C HIS A 110 -2.12 12.19 -4.18
N TRP A 111 -1.59 12.45 -2.98
CA TRP A 111 -2.38 12.93 -1.85
C TRP A 111 -3.03 14.29 -2.11
N LYS A 112 -2.31 15.22 -2.75
CA LYS A 112 -2.89 16.50 -3.17
C LYS A 112 -4.06 16.31 -4.12
N GLU A 113 -3.92 15.41 -5.10
CA GLU A 113 -4.99 15.13 -6.06
C GLU A 113 -6.19 14.48 -5.39
N GLN A 114 -5.98 13.48 -4.52
CA GLN A 114 -7.06 12.86 -3.76
C GLN A 114 -7.78 13.88 -2.87
N HIS A 115 -7.02 14.74 -2.19
CA HIS A 115 -7.60 15.83 -1.39
C HIS A 115 -8.43 16.78 -2.27
N ARG A 116 -7.90 17.19 -3.42
CA ARG A 116 -8.59 18.07 -4.38
C ARG A 116 -9.92 17.46 -4.83
N LEU A 117 -9.92 16.18 -5.20
CA LEU A 117 -11.12 15.45 -5.61
C LEU A 117 -12.18 15.41 -4.50
N VAL A 118 -11.78 15.08 -3.26
CA VAL A 118 -12.68 15.05 -2.11
C VAL A 118 -13.27 16.43 -1.83
N THR A 119 -12.44 17.48 -1.84
CA THR A 119 -12.91 18.86 -1.64
C THR A 119 -13.91 19.27 -2.72
N THR A 120 -13.61 19.01 -4.00
CA THR A 120 -14.54 19.29 -5.10
C THR A 120 -15.86 18.54 -4.92
N GLN A 121 -15.81 17.27 -4.51
CA GLN A 121 -17.01 16.46 -4.30
C GLN A 121 -17.87 16.98 -3.15
N ILE A 122 -17.26 17.43 -2.05
CA ILE A 122 -17.97 18.07 -0.93
C ILE A 122 -18.69 19.33 -1.42
N CYS A 123 -18.01 20.21 -2.15
CA CYS A 123 -18.63 21.42 -2.68
C CYS A 123 -19.83 21.11 -3.60
N ILE A 124 -19.72 20.09 -4.45
CA ILE A 124 -20.83 19.64 -5.31
C ILE A 124 -22.01 19.16 -4.46
N TYR A 125 -21.75 18.34 -3.44
CA TYR A 125 -22.82 17.83 -2.57
C TYR A 125 -23.51 18.92 -1.75
N GLU A 126 -22.76 19.92 -1.27
CA GLU A 126 -23.33 21.08 -0.58
C GLU A 126 -24.26 21.88 -1.48
N LEU A 127 -23.89 22.08 -2.75
CA LEU A 127 -24.73 22.75 -3.73
C LEU A 127 -26.00 21.93 -4.03
N GLN A 128 -25.86 20.63 -4.25
CA GLN A 128 -26.99 19.72 -4.48
C GLN A 128 -27.96 19.66 -3.29
N LEU A 129 -27.43 19.73 -2.06
CA LEU A 129 -28.27 19.75 -0.87
C LEU A 129 -29.12 21.02 -0.83
N LYS A 130 -28.51 22.19 -1.05
CA LYS A 130 -29.22 23.48 -1.12
C LYS A 130 -30.26 23.50 -2.24
N GLU A 131 -29.94 22.94 -3.40
CA GLU A 131 -30.89 22.81 -4.50
C GLU A 131 -32.10 21.96 -4.10
N LYS A 132 -31.87 20.82 -3.44
CA LYS A 132 -32.95 19.97 -2.94
C LYS A 132 -33.82 20.67 -1.90
N ASP A 133 -33.22 21.41 -0.98
CA ASP A 133 -33.97 22.17 0.03
C ASP A 133 -34.88 23.21 -0.63
N LEU A 134 -34.41 23.88 -1.68
CA LEU A 134 -35.22 24.82 -2.46
C LEU A 134 -36.37 24.13 -3.19
N ILE A 135 -36.12 22.95 -3.77
CA ILE A 135 -37.16 22.16 -4.44
C ILE A 135 -38.23 21.73 -3.44
N ILE A 136 -37.83 21.25 -2.26
CA ILE A 136 -38.75 20.84 -1.19
C ILE A 136 -39.58 22.03 -0.71
N ALA A 137 -38.95 23.18 -0.46
CA ALA A 137 -39.66 24.39 -0.04
C ALA A 137 -40.72 24.83 -1.07
N LYS A 138 -40.37 24.80 -2.36
CA LYS A 138 -41.30 25.13 -3.45
C LYS A 138 -42.45 24.12 -3.55
N GLN A 139 -42.17 22.84 -3.44
CA GLN A 139 -43.20 21.79 -3.45
C GLN A 139 -44.19 21.95 -2.29
N HIS A 140 -43.71 22.33 -1.11
CA HIS A 140 -44.59 22.63 0.03
C HIS A 140 -45.49 23.85 -0.24
N GLU A 141 -44.93 24.93 -0.80
CA GLU A 141 -45.72 26.12 -1.16
C GLU A 141 -46.81 25.79 -2.20
N ASP A 142 -46.48 24.99 -3.21
CA ASP A 142 -47.42 24.57 -4.25
C ASP A 142 -48.52 23.65 -3.67
N LEU A 143 -48.18 22.75 -2.75
CA LEU A 143 -49.17 21.92 -2.04
C LEU A 143 -50.14 22.78 -1.23
N GLU A 144 -49.65 23.76 -0.47
CA GLU A 144 -50.50 24.67 0.30
C GLU A 144 -51.46 25.47 -0.60
N LYS A 145 -50.99 25.93 -1.76
CA LYS A 145 -51.83 26.62 -2.76
C LYS A 145 -52.94 25.70 -3.27
N ILE A 146 -52.59 24.49 -3.70
CA ILE A 146 -53.55 23.51 -4.22
C ILE A 146 -54.57 23.12 -3.15
N GLU A 147 -54.14 22.90 -1.91
CA GLU A 147 -55.04 22.59 -0.79
C GLU A 147 -55.99 23.75 -0.49
N SER A 148 -55.51 24.99 -0.52
CA SER A 148 -56.33 26.19 -0.38
C SER A 148 -57.38 26.33 -1.49
N GLU A 149 -56.99 26.07 -2.74
CA GLU A 149 -57.90 26.07 -3.89
C GLU A 149 -58.95 24.96 -3.79
N LEU A 150 -58.55 23.74 -3.42
CA LEU A 150 -59.47 22.64 -3.15
C LEU A 150 -60.45 22.98 -2.03
N ALA A 151 -59.99 23.62 -0.95
CA ALA A 151 -60.85 24.06 0.14
C ALA A 151 -61.89 25.11 -0.31
N LYS A 152 -61.48 26.08 -1.14
CA LYS A 152 -62.38 27.08 -1.74
C LYS A 152 -63.42 26.43 -2.65
N MET A 153 -63.00 25.53 -3.54
CA MET A 153 -63.89 24.81 -4.45
C MET A 153 -64.89 23.93 -3.69
N ARG A 154 -64.44 23.20 -2.67
CA ARG A 154 -65.31 22.39 -1.80
C ARG A 154 -66.37 23.27 -1.11
N LYS A 155 -65.99 24.41 -0.54
CA LYS A 155 -66.94 25.36 0.08
C LYS A 155 -67.95 25.90 -0.94
N GLY A 156 -67.50 26.32 -2.12
CA GLY A 156 -68.39 26.84 -3.18
C GLY A 156 -69.40 25.80 -3.68
N ARG A 157 -68.97 24.53 -3.82
CA ARG A 157 -69.84 23.42 -4.23
C ARG A 157 -70.89 23.06 -3.17
N VAL A 158 -70.53 23.10 -1.89
CA VAL A 158 -71.49 22.84 -0.80
C VAL A 158 -72.54 23.94 -0.73
N VAL A 159 -72.15 25.20 -0.93
CA VAL A 159 -73.09 26.35 -0.95
C VAL A 159 -74.06 26.25 -2.12
N SER A 160 -73.61 25.88 -3.33
CA SER A 160 -74.51 25.74 -4.48
C SER A 160 -75.52 24.59 -4.31
N ILE A 161 -75.08 23.45 -3.76
CA ILE A 161 -75.98 22.32 -3.44
C ILE A 161 -77.02 22.70 -2.39
N ALA A 162 -76.62 23.40 -1.33
CA ALA A 162 -77.53 23.83 -0.27
C ALA A 162 -78.58 24.84 -0.77
N LYS A 163 -78.20 25.73 -1.70
CA LYS A 163 -79.08 26.75 -2.28
C LYS A 163 -80.10 26.15 -3.24
N ASN A 164 -79.71 25.16 -4.05
CA ASN A 164 -80.63 24.45 -4.93
C ASN A 164 -81.66 23.64 -4.12
N ARG A 165 -81.27 23.07 -2.98
CA ARG A 165 -82.16 22.27 -2.13
C ARG A 165 -83.20 23.10 -1.36
N SER A 166 -82.94 24.39 -1.15
CA SER A 166 -83.86 25.33 -0.50
C SER A 166 -84.78 26.08 -1.47
N LEU A 167 -84.59 25.89 -2.78
CA LEU A 167 -85.49 26.37 -3.83
C LEU A 167 -86.54 25.32 -4.26
N GLU A 168 -86.42 24.07 -3.79
CA GLU A 168 -87.33 22.96 -4.10
C GLU A 168 -88.34 22.67 -2.96
N LEU A 169 -88.41 23.51 -1.92
CA LEU A 169 -89.38 23.45 -0.82
C LEU A 169 -90.27 24.70 -0.84
#